data_AF-A0AAW8PXQ6-F1
#
_entry.id   AF-A0AAW8PXQ6-F1
#
_cell.length_a   1.000
_cell.length_b   1.000
_cell.length_c   1.000
_cell.angle_alpha   90.00
_cell.angle_beta   90.00
_cell.angle_gamma   90.00
#
_symmetry.space_group_name_H-M   'P 1'
#
loop_
_entity.id
_entity.type
_entity.pdbx_description
1 polymer ?
#
loop_
_entity_poly.entity_id
_entity_poly.type
_entity_poly.pdbx_seq_one_letter_code
_entity_poly.pdbx_strand_id
1 'polypeptide(L)'
;MEPARDLVREYDTKAKMATLCNQALKLRAREKKAKLVNNQKMSSLIDAFIKEKALTFRYSILLTIIFGREFEEIKKRVTSGSYSLEHISTENYWDRGSSKIKKVDAIFFAYTFYCEAFPKGDQIIISLNEMLLNNNDIDVLEAIDQLINEC
;
A
#
# COMPACT_ATOMS: atom_id res chain seq x y z
N MET A 1 -19.03 2.86 2.33
CA MET A 1 -19.51 3.11 0.96
C MET A 1 -19.02 1.96 0.08
N GLU A 2 -19.88 1.29 -0.69
CA GLU A 2 -19.50 0.13 -1.54
C GLU A 2 -19.15 0.56 -2.99
N PRO A 3 -18.23 -0.13 -3.68
CA PRO A 3 -17.77 0.23 -5.03
C PRO A 3 -18.77 -0.18 -6.14
N ALA A 4 -18.65 0.45 -7.33
CA ALA A 4 -19.56 0.30 -8.48
C ALA A 4 -19.52 -1.07 -9.18
N ARG A 5 -20.67 -1.55 -9.69
CA ARG A 5 -20.95 -2.98 -10.00
C ARG A 5 -20.44 -3.57 -11.32
N ASP A 6 -20.18 -2.80 -12.38
CA ASP A 6 -19.64 -3.35 -13.66
C ASP A 6 -18.13 -3.69 -13.58
N LEU A 7 -17.47 -3.13 -12.56
CA LEU A 7 -16.11 -3.42 -12.14
C LEU A 7 -15.99 -4.70 -11.31
N VAL A 8 -17.07 -5.36 -10.89
CA VAL A 8 -17.01 -6.37 -9.80
C VAL A 8 -16.09 -7.54 -10.10
N ARG A 9 -16.06 -8.08 -11.34
CA ARG A 9 -15.19 -9.22 -11.66
C ARG A 9 -13.72 -8.81 -11.80
N GLU A 10 -13.45 -7.63 -12.38
CA GLU A 10 -12.10 -7.07 -12.48
C GLU A 10 -11.58 -6.67 -11.10
N TYR A 11 -12.43 -6.02 -10.30
CA TYR A 11 -12.20 -5.66 -8.92
C TYR A 11 -11.99 -6.89 -8.05
N ASP A 12 -12.77 -7.96 -8.18
CA ASP A 12 -12.59 -9.21 -7.43
C ASP A 12 -11.25 -9.87 -7.76
N THR A 13 -10.88 -9.83 -9.05
CA THR A 13 -9.59 -10.32 -9.52
C THR A 13 -8.45 -9.46 -8.95
N LYS A 14 -8.58 -8.14 -9.05
CA LYS A 14 -7.60 -7.20 -8.50
C LYS A 14 -7.52 -7.27 -6.97
N ALA A 15 -8.62 -7.49 -6.27
CA ALA A 15 -8.68 -7.68 -4.83
C ALA A 15 -8.02 -8.99 -4.40
N LYS A 16 -8.21 -10.09 -5.16
CA LYS A 16 -7.47 -11.34 -4.97
C LYS A 16 -5.97 -11.11 -5.18
N MET A 17 -5.57 -10.43 -6.25
CA MET A 17 -4.16 -10.09 -6.52
C MET A 17 -3.55 -9.23 -5.40
N ALA A 18 -4.26 -8.19 -4.94
CA ALA A 18 -3.84 -7.33 -3.85
C ALA A 18 -3.72 -8.10 -2.52
N THR A 19 -4.61 -9.06 -2.29
CA THR A 19 -4.52 -10.00 -1.15
C THR A 19 -3.26 -10.85 -1.23
N LEU A 20 -2.89 -11.34 -2.42
CA LEU A 20 -1.65 -12.08 -2.63
C LEU A 20 -0.41 -11.19 -2.41
N CYS A 21 -0.45 -9.93 -2.87
CA CYS A 21 0.61 -8.95 -2.63
C CYS A 21 0.88 -8.72 -1.14
N ASN A 22 -0.14 -8.83 -0.29
CA ASN A 22 -0.02 -8.56 1.14
C ASN A 22 1.08 -9.36 1.84
N GLN A 23 1.29 -10.63 1.46
CA GLN A 23 2.36 -11.44 2.06
C GLN A 23 3.75 -10.89 1.72
N ALA A 24 3.99 -10.58 0.44
CA ALA A 24 5.24 -9.99 -0.02
C ALA A 24 5.49 -8.62 0.62
N LEU A 25 4.44 -7.81 0.78
CA LEU A 25 4.49 -6.50 1.40
C LEU A 25 4.78 -6.58 2.90
N LYS A 26 4.14 -7.49 3.64
CA LYS A 26 4.43 -7.70 5.06
C LYS A 26 5.84 -8.24 5.29
N LEU A 27 6.35 -9.10 4.40
CA LEU A 27 7.76 -9.52 4.44
C LEU A 27 8.70 -8.33 4.22
N ARG A 28 8.43 -7.52 3.20
CA ARG A 28 9.21 -6.31 2.89
C ARG A 28 9.15 -5.28 4.04
N ALA A 29 8.01 -5.12 4.69
CA ALA A 29 7.85 -4.23 5.84
C ALA A 29 8.74 -4.68 7.01
N ARG A 30 8.78 -5.98 7.32
CA ARG A 30 9.70 -6.54 8.34
C ARG A 30 11.17 -6.30 8.01
N GLU A 31 11.56 -6.50 6.75
CA GLU A 31 12.92 -6.20 6.29
C GLU A 31 13.27 -4.72 6.44
N LYS A 32 12.31 -3.84 6.16
CA LYS A 32 12.47 -2.39 6.33
C LYS A 32 12.62 -2.02 7.80
N LYS A 33 11.78 -2.60 8.67
CA LYS A 33 11.85 -2.42 10.13
C LYS A 33 13.22 -2.81 10.70
N ALA A 34 13.77 -3.95 10.26
CA ALA A 34 15.07 -4.43 10.72
C ALA A 34 16.24 -3.46 10.39
N LYS A 35 16.04 -2.53 9.45
CA LYS A 35 17.03 -1.52 9.05
C LYS A 35 16.78 -0.15 9.68
N LEU A 36 15.69 0.03 10.41
CA LEU A 36 15.39 1.28 11.10
C LEU A 36 16.23 1.38 12.37
N VAL A 37 17.34 2.09 12.30
CA VAL A 37 18.08 2.50 13.51
C VAL A 37 17.42 3.78 14.03
N ASN A 38 16.89 3.74 15.25
CA ASN A 38 16.33 4.89 16.00
C ASN A 38 15.12 5.62 15.40
N ASN A 39 14.33 5.00 14.51
CA ASN A 39 13.06 5.58 14.03
C ASN A 39 11.85 4.83 14.61
N GLN A 40 11.52 5.14 15.87
CA GLN A 40 10.45 4.47 16.61
C GLN A 40 9.07 4.72 15.99
N LYS A 41 8.84 5.92 15.44
CA LYS A 41 7.60 6.30 14.75
C LYS A 41 7.33 5.41 13.53
N MET A 42 8.31 5.26 12.63
CA MET A 42 8.19 4.36 11.48
C MET A 42 8.10 2.88 11.89
N SER A 43 8.79 2.49 12.96
CA SER A 43 8.70 1.14 13.53
C SER A 43 7.27 0.80 13.96
N SER A 44 6.59 1.71 14.67
CA SER A 44 5.19 1.56 15.08
C SER A 44 4.22 1.48 13.90
N LEU A 45 4.41 2.31 12.86
CA LEU A 45 3.61 2.26 11.63
C LEU A 45 3.74 0.92 10.92
N ILE A 46 4.97 0.38 10.83
CA ILE A 46 5.21 -0.95 10.26
C ILE A 46 4.53 -2.04 11.09
N ASP A 47 4.58 -1.96 12.42
CA ASP A 47 3.90 -2.93 13.29
C ASP A 47 2.37 -2.90 13.11
N ALA A 48 1.79 -1.70 12.98
CA ALA A 48 0.38 -1.54 12.65
C ALA A 48 0.06 -2.16 11.29
N PHE A 49 0.85 -1.88 10.26
CA PHE A 49 0.67 -2.42 8.91
C PHE A 49 0.74 -3.96 8.87
N ILE A 50 1.64 -4.57 9.64
CA ILE A 50 1.77 -6.02 9.73
C ILE A 50 0.54 -6.66 10.39
N LYS A 51 -0.08 -5.98 11.36
CA LYS A 51 -1.29 -6.45 12.05
C LYS A 51 -2.56 -6.24 11.23
N GLU A 52 -2.59 -5.21 10.40
CA GLU A 52 -3.76 -4.81 9.63
C GLU A 52 -4.17 -5.87 8.57
N LYS A 53 -5.49 -6.00 8.34
CA LYS A 53 -6.03 -6.88 7.29
C LYS A 53 -5.82 -6.24 5.93
N ALA A 54 -5.56 -7.04 4.89
CA ALA A 54 -5.45 -6.51 3.54
C ALA A 54 -6.76 -5.83 3.11
N LEU A 55 -6.65 -4.81 2.25
CA LEU A 55 -7.78 -4.10 1.62
C LEU A 55 -8.66 -3.27 2.57
N THR A 56 -8.29 -3.13 3.84
CA THR A 56 -8.93 -2.12 4.70
C THR A 56 -8.43 -0.73 4.32
N PHE A 57 -9.23 0.30 4.59
CA PHE A 57 -8.81 1.67 4.28
C PHE A 57 -7.56 2.07 5.06
N ARG A 58 -7.47 1.65 6.33
CA ARG A 58 -6.29 1.78 7.19
C ARG A 58 -5.06 1.11 6.60
N TYR A 59 -5.20 -0.11 6.06
CA TYR A 59 -4.11 -0.82 5.39
C TYR A 59 -3.50 0.04 4.29
N SER A 60 -4.36 0.66 3.49
CA SER A 60 -3.93 1.39 2.31
C SER A 60 -3.27 2.73 2.65
N ILE A 61 -3.73 3.43 3.68
CA ILE A 61 -3.04 4.62 4.21
C ILE A 61 -1.64 4.24 4.71
N LEU A 62 -1.54 3.15 5.50
CA LEU A 62 -0.26 2.65 6.01
C LEU A 62 0.67 2.20 4.86
N LEU A 63 0.14 1.50 3.86
CA LEU A 63 0.86 1.10 2.64
C LEU A 63 1.51 2.32 2.00
N THR A 64 0.75 3.41 1.85
CA THR A 64 1.24 4.63 1.24
C THR A 64 2.34 5.30 2.06
N ILE A 65 2.14 5.48 3.35
CA ILE A 65 3.15 6.10 4.21
C ILE A 65 4.44 5.28 4.22
N ILE A 66 4.34 3.95 4.27
CA ILE A 66 5.50 3.06 4.36
C ILE A 66 6.20 2.92 3.01
N PHE A 67 5.49 2.80 1.89
CA PHE A 67 6.05 2.42 0.59
C PHE A 67 5.92 3.48 -0.51
N GLY A 68 5.34 4.65 -0.27
CA GLY A 68 5.09 5.67 -1.30
C GLY A 68 6.33 6.10 -2.07
N ARG A 69 7.46 6.28 -1.39
CA ARG A 69 8.73 6.56 -2.08
C ARG A 69 9.19 5.41 -2.98
N GLU A 70 9.10 4.17 -2.50
CA GLU A 70 9.48 2.99 -3.30
C GLU A 70 8.56 2.86 -4.52
N PHE A 71 7.26 3.12 -4.35
CA PHE A 71 6.29 3.17 -5.43
C PHE A 71 6.67 4.21 -6.49
N GLU A 72 6.98 5.45 -6.11
CA GLU A 72 7.37 6.50 -7.07
C GLU A 72 8.65 6.15 -7.84
N GLU A 73 9.63 5.53 -7.17
CA GLU A 73 10.85 5.03 -7.82
C GLU A 73 10.56 3.88 -8.79
N ILE A 74 9.59 2.99 -8.48
CA ILE A 74 9.14 1.94 -9.40
C ILE A 74 8.40 2.55 -10.58
N LYS A 75 7.44 3.44 -10.33
CA LYS A 75 6.62 4.13 -11.34
C LYS A 75 7.48 4.86 -12.37
N LYS A 76 8.54 5.56 -11.93
CA LYS A 76 9.52 6.19 -12.84
C LYS A 76 10.19 5.18 -13.77
N ARG A 77 10.60 4.02 -13.23
CA ARG A 77 11.25 2.97 -14.01
C ARG A 77 10.33 2.31 -15.03
N VAL A 78 9.06 2.12 -14.66
CA VAL A 78 8.01 1.62 -15.55
C VAL A 78 7.78 2.62 -16.68
N THR A 79 7.60 3.90 -16.35
CA THR A 79 7.35 4.97 -17.32
C THR A 79 8.52 5.17 -18.28
N SER A 80 9.75 4.98 -17.82
CA SER A 80 10.95 5.06 -18.67
C SER A 80 11.23 3.79 -19.48
N GLY A 81 10.43 2.73 -19.33
CA GLY A 81 10.64 1.44 -20.00
C GLY A 81 11.77 0.59 -19.41
N SER A 82 12.44 1.06 -18.36
CA SER A 82 13.53 0.32 -17.68
C SER A 82 13.03 -0.82 -16.77
N TYR A 83 11.72 -0.92 -16.56
CA TYR A 83 11.07 -2.03 -15.88
C TYR A 83 9.75 -2.39 -16.60
N SER A 84 9.64 -3.62 -17.12
CA SER A 84 8.40 -4.10 -17.74
C SER A 84 7.46 -4.72 -16.69
N LEU A 85 6.17 -4.43 -16.83
CA LEU A 85 5.08 -5.03 -16.06
C LEU A 85 4.22 -5.97 -16.89
N GLU A 86 4.57 -6.29 -18.14
CA GLU A 86 3.76 -7.12 -19.04
C GLU A 86 3.43 -8.51 -18.44
N HIS A 87 4.27 -9.03 -17.55
CA HIS A 87 4.01 -10.31 -16.89
C HIS A 87 2.85 -10.25 -15.89
N ILE A 88 2.49 -9.08 -15.37
CA ILE A 88 1.40 -8.96 -14.37
C ILE A 88 0.02 -9.19 -14.99
N SER A 89 -0.13 -9.09 -16.31
CA SER A 89 -1.39 -9.43 -16.98
C SER A 89 -1.51 -10.93 -17.31
N THR A 90 -0.50 -11.74 -17.02
CA THR A 90 -0.52 -13.18 -17.30
C THR A 90 -1.15 -13.95 -16.15
N GLU A 91 -2.19 -14.74 -16.41
CA GLU A 91 -2.90 -15.54 -15.38
C GLU A 91 -1.95 -16.49 -14.64
N ASN A 92 -1.08 -17.16 -15.39
CA ASN A 92 -0.02 -18.04 -14.89
C ASN A 92 0.93 -17.38 -13.87
N TYR A 93 1.09 -16.05 -13.90
CA TYR A 93 1.91 -15.35 -12.92
C TYR A 93 1.26 -15.38 -11.53
N TRP A 94 -0.07 -15.23 -11.47
CA TRP A 94 -0.83 -15.19 -10.23
C TRP A 94 -1.23 -16.58 -9.72
N ASP A 95 -1.43 -17.54 -10.63
CA ASP A 95 -1.72 -18.95 -10.29
C ASP A 95 -0.61 -19.64 -9.52
N ARG A 96 0.63 -19.14 -9.64
CA ARG A 96 1.80 -19.66 -8.90
C ARG A 96 1.79 -19.33 -7.41
N GLY A 97 0.79 -18.58 -6.93
CA GLY A 97 0.60 -18.22 -5.53
C GLY A 97 1.48 -17.06 -5.06
N SER A 98 1.15 -16.54 -3.87
CA SER A 98 1.74 -15.34 -3.26
C SER A 98 3.24 -15.41 -3.02
N SER A 99 3.82 -16.61 -2.90
CA SER A 99 5.23 -16.82 -2.58
C SER A 99 6.21 -16.47 -3.71
N LYS A 100 5.72 -16.31 -4.95
CA LYS A 100 6.53 -16.00 -6.12
C LYS A 100 6.37 -14.58 -6.66
N ILE A 101 5.49 -13.79 -6.07
CA ILE A 101 5.28 -12.39 -6.47
C ILE A 101 6.53 -11.57 -6.11
N LYS A 102 7.09 -10.86 -7.09
CA LYS A 102 8.23 -9.97 -6.82
C LYS A 102 7.76 -8.79 -5.96
N LYS A 103 8.59 -8.37 -5.00
CA LYS A 103 8.30 -7.24 -4.11
C LYS A 103 7.96 -5.94 -4.88
N VAL A 104 8.67 -5.71 -5.99
CA VAL A 104 8.45 -4.55 -6.88
C VAL A 104 7.05 -4.59 -7.50
N ASP A 105 6.65 -5.74 -8.05
CA ASP A 105 5.31 -5.95 -8.60
C ASP A 105 4.24 -5.79 -7.52
N ALA A 106 4.48 -6.35 -6.33
CA ALA A 106 3.54 -6.27 -5.21
C ALA A 106 3.31 -4.82 -4.74
N ILE A 107 4.38 -4.01 -4.64
CA ILE A 107 4.28 -2.60 -4.27
C ILE A 107 3.52 -1.84 -5.36
N PHE A 108 3.92 -1.99 -6.62
CA PHE A 108 3.28 -1.29 -7.73
C PHE A 108 1.79 -1.60 -7.84
N PHE A 109 1.45 -2.89 -7.83
CA PHE A 109 0.08 -3.36 -7.97
C PHE A 109 -0.79 -2.91 -6.79
N ALA A 110 -0.35 -3.13 -5.54
CA ALA A 110 -1.15 -2.80 -4.37
C ALA A 110 -1.41 -1.29 -4.25
N TYR A 111 -0.43 -0.47 -4.59
CA TYR A 111 -0.58 0.99 -4.55
C TYR A 111 -1.53 1.48 -5.65
N THR A 112 -1.41 0.95 -6.86
CA THR A 112 -2.32 1.28 -7.98
C THR A 112 -3.75 0.88 -7.64
N PHE A 113 -3.93 -0.34 -7.12
CA PHE A 113 -5.23 -0.82 -6.67
C PHE A 113 -5.82 0.04 -5.54
N TYR A 114 -5.00 0.51 -4.59
CA TYR A 114 -5.44 1.43 -3.56
C TYR A 114 -5.97 2.75 -4.15
N CYS A 115 -5.19 3.40 -5.01
CA CYS A 115 -5.59 4.67 -5.62
C CYS A 115 -6.91 4.53 -6.40
N GLU A 116 -7.11 3.38 -7.07
CA GLU A 116 -8.38 3.05 -7.74
C GLU A 116 -9.53 2.81 -6.75
N ALA A 117 -9.30 1.99 -5.71
CA ALA A 117 -10.34 1.57 -4.77
C ALA A 117 -10.75 2.69 -3.79
N PHE A 118 -9.83 3.60 -3.46
CA PHE A 118 -10.05 4.68 -2.50
C PHE A 118 -9.49 6.02 -3.02
N PRO A 119 -10.16 6.67 -3.99
CA PRO A 119 -9.66 7.89 -4.62
C PRO A 119 -9.45 9.07 -3.64
N LYS A 120 -10.21 9.11 -2.54
CA LYS A 120 -10.04 10.11 -1.46
C LYS A 120 -8.80 9.86 -0.60
N GLY A 121 -8.17 8.69 -0.73
CA GLY A 121 -7.02 8.29 0.05
C GLY A 121 -5.84 9.25 -0.10
N ASP A 122 -5.58 9.75 -1.32
CA ASP A 122 -4.52 10.73 -1.59
C ASP A 122 -4.73 12.05 -0.83
N GLN A 123 -5.97 12.51 -0.71
CA GLN A 123 -6.30 13.72 0.07
C GLN A 123 -5.99 13.51 1.55
N ILE A 124 -6.35 12.35 2.11
CA ILE A 124 -6.05 12.00 3.51
C ILE A 124 -4.54 11.94 3.76
N ILE A 125 -3.76 11.40 2.84
CA ILE A 125 -2.29 11.36 2.95
C ILE A 125 -1.71 12.78 2.94
N ILE A 126 -2.25 13.67 2.10
CA ILE A 126 -1.85 15.09 2.08
C ILE A 126 -2.17 15.72 3.44
N SER A 127 -3.40 15.56 3.95
CA SER A 127 -3.80 16.08 5.26
C SER A 127 -2.92 15.54 6.40
N LEU A 128 -2.59 14.24 6.38
CA LEU A 128 -1.68 13.63 7.34
C LEU A 128 -0.27 14.25 7.28
N ASN A 129 0.26 14.49 6.09
CA ASN A 129 1.56 15.14 5.92
C ASN A 129 1.55 16.58 6.45
N GLU A 130 0.47 17.34 6.19
CA GLU A 130 0.30 18.69 6.72
C GLU A 130 0.22 18.70 8.25
N MET A 131 -0.57 17.80 8.85
CA MET A 131 -0.65 17.64 10.31
C MET A 131 0.72 17.32 10.92
N LEU A 132 1.49 16.44 10.27
CA LEU A 132 2.83 16.06 10.70
C LEU A 132 3.85 17.21 10.63
N LEU A 133 3.72 18.10 9.64
CA LEU A 133 4.57 19.30 9.53
C LEU A 133 4.24 20.34 10.60
N ASN A 134 2.97 20.44 10.97
CA ASN A 134 2.49 21.44 11.93
C ASN A 134 2.62 21.00 13.39
N ASN A 135 2.68 19.69 13.66
CA ASN A 135 2.81 19.15 15.02
C ASN A 135 3.65 17.86 15.03
N ASN A 136 4.90 17.98 15.45
CA ASN A 136 5.84 16.85 15.52
C ASN A 136 5.44 15.78 16.56
N ASP A 137 4.67 16.15 17.57
CA ASP A 137 4.28 15.27 18.69
C ASP A 137 2.98 14.48 18.42
N ILE A 138 2.38 14.62 17.23
CA ILE A 138 1.19 13.85 16.85
C ILE A 138 1.49 12.34 16.81
N ASP A 139 0.64 11.58 17.49
CA ASP A 139 0.50 10.15 17.27
C ASP A 139 -0.17 9.92 15.91
N VAL A 140 0.62 9.41 14.97
CA VAL A 140 0.18 9.20 13.58
C VAL A 140 -0.86 8.10 13.47
N LEU A 141 -0.82 7.10 14.35
CA LEU A 141 -1.82 6.05 14.31
C LEU A 141 -3.18 6.57 14.76
N GLU A 142 -3.20 7.43 15.77
CA GLU A 142 -4.42 8.10 16.23
C GLU A 142 -4.95 9.07 15.16
N ALA A 143 -4.08 9.86 14.52
CA ALA A 143 -4.47 10.76 13.43
C ALA A 143 -5.04 9.99 12.22
N ILE A 144 -4.46 8.83 11.87
CA ILE A 144 -5.02 7.95 10.83
C ILE A 144 -6.42 7.49 11.24
N ASP A 145 -6.60 7.03 12.48
CA ASP A 145 -7.89 6.52 12.96
C ASP A 145 -8.97 7.63 13.00
N GLN A 146 -8.61 8.86 13.36
CA GLN A 146 -9.51 10.02 13.30
C GLN A 146 -9.95 10.32 11.86
N LEU A 147 -9.00 10.44 10.93
CA LEU A 147 -9.29 10.75 9.52
C LEU A 147 -10.14 9.67 8.83
N ILE A 148 -9.98 8.40 9.23
CA ILE A 148 -10.83 7.31 8.76
C ILE A 148 -12.27 7.46 9.28
N ASN A 149 -12.46 7.89 10.52
CA ASN A 149 -13.79 8.05 11.12
C ASN A 149 -14.56 9.26 10.58
N GLU A 150 -13.86 10.23 9.99
CA GLU A 150 -14.44 11.43 9.37
C GLU A 150 -14.89 11.21 7.90
N CYS A 151 -14.55 10.07 7.29
CA CYS A 151 -14.82 9.73 5.89
C CYS A 151 -15.99 8.76 5.70
#